data_AF-A0AA86ZUM1-F1
#
_entry.id   AF-A0AA86ZUM1-F1
#
_cell.length_a   1.000
_cell.length_b   1.000
_cell.length_c   1.000
_cell.angle_alpha   90.00
_cell.angle_beta   90.00
_cell.angle_gamma   90.00
#
_symmetry.space_group_name_H-M   'P 1'
#
loop_
_entity.id
_entity.type
_entity.pdbx_description
1 polymer ?
#
loop_
_entity_poly.entity_id
_entity_poly.type
_entity_poly.pdbx_seq_one_letter_code
_entity_poly.pdbx_strand_id
1 'polypeptide(L)'
;MSVVVKYIDLDNNSAELASSEELNGKAGERINYHTAEEVQKLTAAGYVLINNSFDPNNEVHFFDETSQEYKLTFKHGQEEVTAKNLKYDCQLNDVQLKGKQVVHYTGLEKDIPDNVVEVTFNRKIIYDKVTKQKVSLSAWQPEKYYLPLVATPAVLDYTPDKAVIGGEAVTVQKPKHEYVVTYLPNKKNARRQKAEIKFIDIDDSNQELASSGELKGKPGKEISYSTTEILKELTDKGYEVVTNDFDSNDQKPVFGNSRDYIQTFIIALRHKKQAVNSDHLSSEIDHRLYEKEVHRRITFSGLNGQQLDDIVQTAVLKRSLTMDMVTKKIIPGEYTSQWQSTETYPSVAVPVVAGYHTKTKEVVACPVIEKDISEEVKYYANGYLIPVDANHNKLSEIDKKQLITNSIDPTKAIFPKLELENVVLKPIKEVKIEDPGRDYEVPYLFSS
;
A
#
# COMPACT_ATOMS: atom_id res chain seq x y z
N MET A 1 38.34 21.34 -15.00
CA MET A 1 36.91 21.17 -15.33
C MET A 1 36.16 20.99 -14.03
N SER A 2 34.84 21.20 -14.03
CA SER A 2 34.08 21.17 -12.78
C SER A 2 32.88 20.25 -12.81
N VAL A 3 32.55 19.70 -11.64
CA VAL A 3 31.34 18.91 -11.44
C VAL A 3 30.58 19.45 -10.24
N VAL A 4 29.26 19.54 -10.39
CA VAL A 4 28.36 19.88 -9.30
C VAL A 4 27.30 18.79 -9.19
N VAL A 5 27.07 18.32 -7.97
CA VAL A 5 25.99 17.38 -7.63
C VAL A 5 24.96 18.12 -6.79
N LYS A 6 23.74 18.26 -7.32
CA LYS A 6 22.62 18.96 -6.66
C LYS A 6 21.59 17.99 -6.15
N TYR A 7 21.05 18.28 -4.96
CA TYR A 7 19.98 17.54 -4.32
C TYR A 7 18.72 18.39 -4.40
N ILE A 8 17.71 17.91 -5.10
CA ILE A 8 16.56 18.72 -5.53
C ILE A 8 15.27 18.17 -4.92
N ASP A 9 14.50 19.05 -4.29
CA ASP A 9 13.16 18.77 -3.78
C ASP A 9 12.10 18.99 -4.85
N LEU A 10 11.53 17.90 -5.34
CA LEU A 10 10.49 17.96 -6.37
C LEU A 10 9.14 18.48 -5.85
N ASP A 11 8.87 18.42 -4.54
CA ASP A 11 7.60 18.85 -3.96
C ASP A 11 7.61 20.34 -3.56
N ASN A 12 8.79 20.97 -3.51
CA ASN A 12 8.97 22.39 -3.24
C ASN A 12 9.57 23.14 -4.44
N ASN A 13 8.91 23.05 -5.60
CA ASN A 13 9.29 23.78 -6.83
C ASN A 13 10.76 23.55 -7.27
N SER A 14 11.27 22.33 -7.12
CA SER A 14 12.67 21.99 -7.44
C SER A 14 13.70 22.81 -6.64
N ALA A 15 13.38 23.14 -5.38
CA ALA A 15 14.31 23.80 -4.48
C ALA A 15 15.56 22.95 -4.27
N GLU A 16 16.73 23.59 -4.21
CA GLU A 16 17.98 22.93 -3.88
C GLU A 16 18.03 22.69 -2.36
N LEU A 17 18.10 21.42 -1.98
CA LEU A 17 18.22 20.95 -0.59
C LEU A 17 19.66 21.03 -0.08
N ALA A 18 20.59 20.66 -0.97
CA ALA A 18 22.02 20.63 -0.74
C ALA A 18 22.75 20.59 -2.09
N SER A 19 24.07 20.83 -2.03
CA SER A 19 24.96 20.75 -3.18
C SER A 19 26.32 20.22 -2.74
N SER A 20 27.03 19.53 -3.63
CA SER A 20 28.44 19.17 -3.43
C SER A 20 29.38 20.38 -3.44
N GLU A 21 28.86 21.57 -3.76
CA GLU A 21 29.64 22.71 -4.26
C GLU A 21 30.39 22.35 -5.55
N GLU A 22 31.21 23.27 -6.07
CA GLU A 22 31.98 23.07 -7.29
C GLU A 22 33.22 22.20 -7.04
N LEU A 23 33.15 20.94 -7.44
CA LEU A 23 34.28 20.02 -7.43
C LEU A 23 35.15 20.29 -8.65
N ASN A 24 36.46 20.46 -8.46
CA ASN A 24 37.38 20.81 -9.54
C ASN A 24 38.45 19.72 -9.73
N GLY A 25 38.78 19.41 -10.99
CA GLY A 25 39.84 18.45 -11.33
C GLY A 25 40.25 18.50 -12.79
N LYS A 26 41.24 17.68 -13.15
CA LYS A 26 41.73 17.52 -14.54
C LYS A 26 40.93 16.44 -15.27
N ALA A 27 40.78 16.54 -16.59
CA ALA A 27 40.12 15.49 -17.37
C ALA A 27 40.76 14.12 -17.11
N GLY A 28 39.92 13.11 -16.91
CA GLY A 28 40.32 11.74 -16.57
C GLY A 28 40.70 11.55 -15.10
N GLU A 29 40.69 12.58 -14.26
CA GLU A 29 40.86 12.46 -12.81
C GLU A 29 39.56 11.98 -12.15
N ARG A 30 39.67 11.10 -11.14
CA ARG A 30 38.52 10.57 -10.41
C ARG A 30 37.87 11.66 -9.56
N ILE A 31 36.55 11.75 -9.60
CA ILE A 31 35.77 12.60 -8.71
C ILE A 31 35.65 11.89 -7.35
N ASN A 32 36.26 12.48 -6.32
CA ASN A 32 36.25 11.93 -4.95
C ASN A 32 35.06 12.48 -4.14
N TYR A 33 33.85 12.18 -4.59
CA TYR A 33 32.59 12.59 -3.94
C TYR A 33 31.61 11.42 -3.92
N HIS A 34 30.85 11.27 -2.83
CA HIS A 34 29.87 10.20 -2.64
C HIS A 34 28.56 10.79 -2.11
N THR A 35 27.41 10.32 -2.59
CA THR A 35 26.12 10.88 -2.20
C THR A 35 25.52 10.25 -0.94
N ALA A 36 26.06 9.11 -0.51
CA ALA A 36 25.48 8.26 0.54
C ALA A 36 25.17 9.00 1.85
N GLU A 37 26.06 9.86 2.32
CA GLU A 37 25.88 10.59 3.58
C GLU A 37 24.71 11.59 3.49
N GLU A 38 24.66 12.40 2.43
CA GLU A 38 23.60 13.39 2.25
C GLU A 38 22.26 12.70 1.93
N VAL A 39 22.26 11.62 1.14
CA VAL A 39 21.07 10.78 0.91
C VAL A 39 20.53 10.22 2.23
N GLN A 40 21.40 9.71 3.11
CA GLN A 40 20.99 9.17 4.41
C GLN A 40 20.41 10.27 5.31
N LYS A 41 21.03 11.44 5.36
CA LYS A 41 20.56 12.61 6.10
C LYS A 41 19.19 13.09 5.61
N LEU A 42 19.00 13.22 4.29
CA LEU A 42 17.71 13.61 3.69
C LEU A 42 16.63 12.54 3.96
N THR A 43 16.98 11.26 3.88
CA THR A 43 16.06 10.16 4.21
C THR A 43 15.62 10.21 5.67
N ALA A 44 16.55 10.48 6.60
CA ALA A 44 16.25 10.66 8.01
C ALA A 44 15.39 11.91 8.29
N ALA A 45 15.57 12.98 7.50
CA ALA A 45 14.73 14.18 7.54
C ALA A 45 13.31 13.96 6.97
N GLY A 46 13.05 12.80 6.34
CA GLY A 46 11.74 12.41 5.86
C GLY A 46 11.57 12.45 4.34
N TYR A 47 12.62 12.76 3.58
CA TYR A 47 12.60 12.67 2.12
C TYR A 47 12.68 11.22 1.64
N VAL A 48 12.25 11.00 0.40
CA VAL A 48 12.36 9.74 -0.34
C VAL A 48 13.13 10.03 -1.62
N LEU A 49 14.27 9.35 -1.79
CA LEU A 49 15.08 9.44 -3.00
C LEU A 49 14.27 8.87 -4.19
N ILE A 50 14.13 9.66 -5.24
CA ILE A 50 13.44 9.28 -6.48
C ILE A 50 14.45 8.85 -7.55
N ASN A 51 15.53 9.61 -7.69
CA ASN A 51 16.57 9.32 -8.67
C ASN A 51 17.93 9.72 -8.12
N ASN A 52 18.93 8.88 -8.39
CA ASN A 52 20.33 9.21 -8.18
C ASN A 52 21.11 9.11 -9.49
N SER A 53 21.35 10.26 -10.12
CA SER A 53 22.05 10.34 -11.39
C SER A 53 23.58 10.37 -11.25
N PHE A 54 24.13 10.46 -10.04
CA PHE A 54 25.57 10.66 -9.83
C PHE A 54 26.34 9.40 -9.45
N ASP A 55 25.79 8.52 -8.62
CA ASP A 55 26.49 7.28 -8.23
C ASP A 55 25.50 6.11 -8.06
N PRO A 56 24.69 5.78 -9.09
CA PRO A 56 23.85 4.59 -9.03
C PRO A 56 24.75 3.35 -8.83
N ASN A 57 24.71 2.75 -7.64
CA ASN A 57 25.51 1.58 -7.25
C ASN A 57 27.02 1.85 -7.07
N ASN A 58 27.39 3.01 -6.50
CA ASN A 58 28.79 3.40 -6.26
C ASN A 58 29.63 3.52 -7.55
N GLU A 59 29.00 3.95 -8.64
CA GLU A 59 29.70 4.23 -9.89
C GLU A 59 30.81 5.28 -9.67
N VAL A 60 31.94 5.09 -10.34
CA VAL A 60 33.10 5.97 -10.20
C VAL A 60 33.11 6.95 -11.37
N HIS A 61 32.87 8.23 -11.06
CA HIS A 61 32.89 9.30 -12.05
C HIS A 61 34.27 9.93 -12.17
N PHE A 62 34.56 10.45 -13.36
CA PHE A 62 35.79 11.15 -13.69
C PHE A 62 35.45 12.52 -14.28
N PHE A 63 36.31 13.51 -14.07
CA PHE A 63 36.18 14.80 -14.73
C PHE A 63 36.32 14.62 -16.25
N ASP A 64 35.47 15.28 -17.02
CA ASP A 64 35.55 15.35 -18.49
C ASP A 64 35.97 16.77 -18.90
N GLU A 65 36.24 17.01 -20.18
CA GLU A 65 36.63 18.30 -20.78
C GLU A 65 35.61 19.41 -20.58
N THR A 66 34.37 19.07 -20.24
CA THR A 66 33.28 20.02 -19.97
C THR A 66 32.83 19.98 -18.52
N SER A 67 32.25 21.10 -18.05
CA SER A 67 31.60 21.13 -16.73
C SER A 67 30.31 20.32 -16.73
N GLN A 68 30.10 19.51 -15.68
CA GLN A 68 28.94 18.63 -15.56
C GLN A 68 28.09 18.98 -14.35
N GLU A 69 26.78 18.78 -14.48
CA GLU A 69 25.84 18.90 -13.38
C GLU A 69 25.04 17.59 -13.27
N TYR A 70 25.01 17.03 -12.06
CA TYR A 70 24.22 15.85 -11.72
C TYR A 70 23.12 16.26 -10.74
N LYS A 71 21.93 15.66 -10.87
CA LYS A 71 20.77 15.97 -10.02
C LYS A 71 20.21 14.71 -9.38
N LEU A 72 20.33 14.66 -8.06
CA LEU A 72 19.58 13.73 -7.24
C LEU A 72 18.24 14.40 -6.93
N THR A 73 17.14 13.68 -7.16
CA THR A 73 15.80 14.22 -6.92
C THR A 73 15.12 13.46 -5.79
N PHE A 74 14.45 14.22 -4.94
CA PHE A 74 13.76 13.74 -3.76
C PHE A 74 12.31 14.21 -3.77
N LYS A 75 11.46 13.45 -3.10
CA LYS A 75 10.11 13.86 -2.71
C LYS A 75 9.96 13.76 -1.21
N HIS A 76 8.93 14.39 -0.67
CA HIS A 76 8.54 14.22 0.71
C HIS A 76 7.97 12.82 0.91
N GLY A 77 8.48 12.12 1.92
CA GLY A 77 7.82 10.93 2.44
C GLY A 77 6.49 11.32 3.06
N GLN A 78 5.52 10.42 2.98
CA GLN A 78 4.23 10.58 3.65
C GLN A 78 4.07 9.52 4.73
N GLU A 79 3.31 9.84 5.77
CA GLU A 79 3.01 8.90 6.85
C GLU A 79 1.53 8.97 7.22
N GLU A 80 0.95 7.80 7.48
CA GLU A 80 -0.41 7.65 7.97
C GLU A 80 -0.47 7.74 9.50
N VAL A 81 -1.35 8.62 10.01
CA VAL A 81 -1.64 8.80 11.43
C VAL A 81 -3.08 8.38 11.72
N THR A 82 -3.24 7.56 12.74
CA THR A 82 -4.50 6.95 13.21
C THR A 82 -4.57 7.01 14.74
N ALA A 83 -5.70 6.56 15.31
CA ALA A 83 -5.86 6.45 16.76
C ALA A 83 -4.80 5.56 17.46
N LYS A 84 -4.13 4.67 16.72
CA LYS A 84 -3.11 3.75 17.25
C LYS A 84 -1.68 4.32 17.25
N ASN A 85 -1.44 5.38 16.49
CA ASN A 85 -0.10 5.94 16.27
C ASN A 85 -0.15 7.47 16.18
N LEU A 86 -0.77 8.11 17.18
CA LEU A 86 -0.85 9.57 17.27
C LEU A 86 0.56 10.18 17.20
N LYS A 87 0.73 11.08 16.24
CA LYS A 87 1.97 11.80 15.94
C LYS A 87 1.64 13.21 15.51
N TYR A 88 2.65 14.08 15.54
CA TYR A 88 2.48 15.50 15.28
C TYR A 88 1.43 16.08 16.26
N ASP A 89 0.83 17.22 15.97
CA ASP A 89 -0.22 17.80 16.83
C ASP A 89 -1.59 17.10 16.69
N CYS A 90 -1.66 15.91 16.08
CA CYS A 90 -2.90 15.15 15.90
C CYS A 90 -3.44 14.64 17.23
N GLN A 91 -4.67 15.00 17.57
CA GLN A 91 -5.36 14.54 18.78
C GLN A 91 -6.21 13.30 18.50
N LEU A 92 -6.56 12.54 19.55
CA LEU A 92 -7.42 11.36 19.40
C LEU A 92 -8.76 11.71 18.73
N ASN A 93 -9.38 12.83 19.11
CA ASN A 93 -10.65 13.28 18.54
C ASN A 93 -10.54 13.70 17.06
N ASP A 94 -9.33 13.94 16.55
CA ASP A 94 -9.13 14.17 15.12
C ASP A 94 -9.26 12.90 14.30
N VAL A 95 -9.13 11.72 14.90
CA VAL A 95 -9.08 10.42 14.20
C VAL A 95 -10.05 9.37 14.74
N GLN A 96 -10.66 9.62 15.89
CA GLN A 96 -11.60 8.72 16.55
C GLN A 96 -12.75 9.50 17.20
N LEU A 97 -13.98 9.03 17.03
CA LEU A 97 -15.17 9.60 17.65
C LEU A 97 -16.12 8.48 18.08
N LYS A 98 -16.79 8.65 19.23
CA LYS A 98 -17.75 7.68 19.74
C LYS A 98 -19.18 8.05 19.35
N GLY A 99 -19.89 7.08 18.77
CA GLY A 99 -21.34 7.09 18.65
C GLY A 99 -21.99 6.42 19.86
N LYS A 100 -23.15 6.89 20.33
CA LYS A 100 -23.78 6.44 21.57
C LYS A 100 -25.31 6.46 21.51
N GLN A 101 -25.95 5.44 22.07
CA GLN A 101 -27.37 5.45 22.44
C GLN A 101 -27.50 5.22 23.94
N VAL A 102 -28.38 5.98 24.58
CA VAL A 102 -28.74 5.82 25.99
C VAL A 102 -30.25 5.67 26.12
N VAL A 103 -30.69 4.67 26.88
CA VAL A 103 -32.09 4.47 27.25
C VAL A 103 -32.22 4.60 28.76
N HIS A 104 -32.95 5.62 29.19
CA HIS A 104 -33.27 5.89 30.58
C HIS A 104 -34.56 5.22 31.00
N TYR A 105 -34.57 4.65 32.20
CA TYR A 105 -35.74 3.99 32.78
C TYR A 105 -36.27 4.80 33.97
N THR A 106 -37.55 5.15 33.95
CA THR A 106 -38.18 6.04 34.94
C THR A 106 -39.53 5.49 35.40
N GLY A 107 -40.08 6.03 36.49
CA GLY A 107 -41.41 5.64 37.00
C GLY A 107 -41.42 4.37 37.85
N LEU A 108 -40.25 3.88 38.26
CA LEU A 108 -40.07 2.79 39.21
C LEU A 108 -39.82 3.33 40.61
N GLU A 109 -40.21 2.58 41.64
CA GLU A 109 -39.80 2.86 43.03
C GLU A 109 -38.30 2.65 43.26
N LYS A 110 -37.70 1.73 42.50
CA LYS A 110 -36.28 1.43 42.52
C LYS A 110 -35.71 1.67 41.13
N ASP A 111 -34.76 2.60 41.04
CA ASP A 111 -34.06 2.87 39.79
C ASP A 111 -33.32 1.63 39.29
N ILE A 112 -33.35 1.45 37.97
CA ILE A 112 -32.57 0.44 37.26
C ILE A 112 -31.57 1.16 36.35
N PRO A 113 -30.40 0.56 36.09
CA PRO A 113 -29.36 1.21 35.31
C PRO A 113 -29.82 1.48 33.87
N ASP A 114 -29.37 2.61 33.32
CA ASP A 114 -29.57 2.93 31.91
C ASP A 114 -28.96 1.86 31.01
N ASN A 115 -29.60 1.60 29.86
CA ASN A 115 -28.95 0.84 28.80
C ASN A 115 -28.09 1.78 27.97
N VAL A 116 -26.81 1.46 27.82
CA VAL A 116 -25.85 2.28 27.09
C VAL A 116 -25.13 1.43 26.06
N VAL A 117 -25.23 1.83 24.80
CA VAL A 117 -24.49 1.20 23.69
C VAL A 117 -23.58 2.23 23.05
N GLU A 118 -22.30 1.88 22.85
CA GLU A 118 -21.31 2.73 22.20
C GLU A 118 -20.69 2.01 20.99
N VAL A 119 -20.38 2.81 19.97
CA VAL A 119 -19.66 2.40 18.76
C VAL A 119 -18.57 3.43 18.45
N THR A 120 -17.62 3.08 17.59
CA THR A 120 -16.45 3.93 17.33
C THR A 120 -16.28 4.19 15.84
N PHE A 121 -16.33 5.45 15.45
CA PHE A 121 -15.93 5.96 14.15
C PHE A 121 -14.42 6.20 14.15
N ASN A 122 -13.75 5.78 13.08
CA ASN A 122 -12.32 6.06 12.91
C ASN A 122 -12.08 6.71 11.54
N ARG A 123 -11.04 7.53 11.46
CA ARG A 123 -10.46 8.00 10.21
C ARG A 123 -8.95 8.10 10.34
N LYS A 124 -8.28 8.35 9.22
CA LYS A 124 -6.84 8.56 9.15
C LYS A 124 -6.49 9.91 8.54
N ILE A 125 -5.32 10.40 8.90
CA ILE A 125 -4.73 11.63 8.36
C ILE A 125 -3.38 11.27 7.74
N ILE A 126 -3.12 11.74 6.52
CA ILE A 126 -1.81 11.63 5.90
C ILE A 126 -1.04 12.92 6.18
N TYR A 127 0.14 12.78 6.77
CA TYR A 127 1.06 13.87 7.04
C TYR A 127 2.27 13.79 6.13
N ASP A 128 2.78 14.96 5.79
CA ASP A 128 4.07 15.14 5.14
C ASP A 128 5.19 14.97 6.17
N LYS A 129 6.13 14.06 5.91
CA LYS A 129 7.21 13.77 6.86
C LYS A 129 8.27 14.88 6.92
N VAL A 130 8.34 15.79 5.95
CA VAL A 130 9.29 16.91 5.94
C VAL A 130 8.64 18.14 6.56
N THR A 131 7.53 18.59 6.00
CA THR A 131 6.86 19.84 6.42
C THR A 131 6.01 19.68 7.68
N LYS A 132 5.70 18.43 8.06
CA LYS A 132 4.82 18.07 9.19
C LYS A 132 3.39 18.58 9.02
N GLN A 133 3.02 18.98 7.81
CA GLN A 133 1.68 19.48 7.49
C GLN A 133 0.74 18.34 7.10
N LYS A 134 -0.56 18.57 7.30
CA LYS A 134 -1.62 17.66 6.84
C LYS A 134 -1.68 17.70 5.31
N VAL A 135 -1.50 16.56 4.67
CA VAL A 135 -1.61 16.40 3.22
C VAL A 135 -3.04 16.06 2.83
N SER A 136 -3.63 15.08 3.53
CA SER A 136 -4.99 14.64 3.25
C SER A 136 -5.65 14.01 4.47
N LEU A 137 -6.98 13.95 4.43
CA LEU A 137 -7.80 13.26 5.42
C LEU A 137 -8.70 12.25 4.74
N SER A 138 -8.83 11.06 5.32
CA SER A 138 -9.86 10.12 4.88
C SER A 138 -11.24 10.53 5.43
N ALA A 139 -12.29 10.05 4.76
CA ALA A 139 -13.62 10.04 5.34
C ALA A 139 -13.64 9.23 6.65
N TRP A 140 -14.60 9.54 7.52
CA TRP A 140 -14.94 8.72 8.67
C TRP A 140 -15.50 7.38 8.20
N GLN A 141 -15.07 6.31 8.86
CA GLN A 141 -15.51 4.96 8.57
C GLN A 141 -15.97 4.23 9.85
N PRO A 142 -17.09 3.51 9.76
CA PRO A 142 -18.10 3.61 8.70
C PRO A 142 -18.76 5.00 8.68
N GLU A 143 -19.52 5.32 7.64
CA GLU A 143 -20.23 6.62 7.56
C GLU A 143 -21.30 6.77 8.65
N LYS A 144 -21.94 5.65 9.02
CA LYS A 144 -22.92 5.55 10.09
C LYS A 144 -22.85 4.18 10.75
N TYR A 145 -23.33 4.10 11.98
CA TYR A 145 -23.61 2.84 12.66
C TYR A 145 -25.07 2.80 13.04
N TYR A 146 -25.78 1.75 12.65
CA TYR A 146 -27.04 1.41 13.30
C TYR A 146 -26.74 0.78 14.65
N LEU A 147 -27.41 1.31 15.67
CA LEU A 147 -27.34 0.74 17.01
C LEU A 147 -28.43 -0.33 17.13
N PRO A 148 -28.23 -1.36 17.98
CA PRO A 148 -29.27 -2.35 18.22
C PRO A 148 -30.49 -1.70 18.84
N LEU A 149 -31.66 -2.24 18.49
CA LEU A 149 -32.89 -2.03 19.26
C LEU A 149 -32.67 -2.51 20.70
N VAL A 150 -33.24 -1.79 21.67
CA VAL A 150 -33.17 -2.15 23.08
C VAL A 150 -34.52 -2.70 23.52
N ALA A 151 -34.53 -3.97 23.90
CA ALA A 151 -35.66 -4.58 24.58
C ALA A 151 -35.78 -3.99 25.98
N THR A 152 -36.98 -3.56 26.36
CA THR A 152 -37.20 -3.00 27.68
C THR A 152 -37.29 -4.12 28.73
N PRO A 153 -36.51 -4.03 29.83
CA PRO A 153 -36.53 -5.05 30.87
C PRO A 153 -37.94 -5.29 31.44
N ALA A 154 -38.27 -6.55 31.71
CA ALA A 154 -39.49 -6.83 32.46
C ALA A 154 -39.26 -6.52 33.95
N VAL A 155 -40.08 -5.65 34.52
CA VAL A 155 -40.06 -5.31 35.94
C VAL A 155 -41.35 -5.78 36.58
N LEU A 156 -41.24 -6.54 37.67
CA LEU A 156 -42.39 -7.09 38.37
C LEU A 156 -43.31 -5.97 38.84
N ASP A 157 -44.62 -6.11 38.59
CA ASP A 157 -45.67 -5.16 38.99
C ASP A 157 -45.68 -3.83 38.21
N TYR A 158 -44.84 -3.69 37.19
CA TYR A 158 -44.81 -2.54 36.32
C TYR A 158 -44.98 -2.91 34.84
N THR A 159 -45.53 -1.96 34.07
CA THR A 159 -45.66 -2.02 32.62
C THR A 159 -44.92 -0.83 32.01
N PRO A 160 -43.95 -1.04 31.12
CA PRO A 160 -43.33 0.05 30.40
C PRO A 160 -44.27 0.60 29.32
N ASP A 161 -44.15 1.90 29.02
CA ASP A 161 -44.87 2.55 27.93
C ASP A 161 -44.44 2.04 26.54
N LYS A 162 -43.22 1.50 26.42
CA LYS A 162 -42.62 0.97 25.20
C LYS A 162 -41.94 -0.37 25.48
N ALA A 163 -42.17 -1.36 24.62
CA ALA A 163 -41.50 -2.67 24.73
C ALA A 163 -40.11 -2.70 24.10
N VAL A 164 -39.91 -1.89 23.07
CA VAL A 164 -38.66 -1.78 22.34
C VAL A 164 -38.44 -0.29 22.03
N ILE A 165 -37.20 0.16 22.11
CA ILE A 165 -36.83 1.55 21.84
C ILE A 165 -35.42 1.65 21.25
N GLY A 166 -35.11 2.81 20.67
CA GLY A 166 -33.81 3.08 20.08
C GLY A 166 -33.64 2.47 18.70
N GLY A 167 -32.40 2.20 18.34
CA GLY A 167 -32.01 1.60 17.06
C GLY A 167 -31.78 2.60 15.92
N GLU A 168 -31.80 3.90 16.22
CA GLU A 168 -31.42 4.91 15.23
C GLU A 168 -29.94 4.81 14.89
N ALA A 169 -29.61 5.13 13.64
CA ALA A 169 -28.22 5.26 13.24
C ALA A 169 -27.57 6.48 13.89
N VAL A 170 -26.39 6.31 14.44
CA VAL A 170 -25.49 7.40 14.81
C VAL A 170 -24.59 7.75 13.63
N THR A 171 -24.26 9.02 13.50
CA THR A 171 -23.28 9.54 12.54
C THR A 171 -22.31 10.48 13.27
N VAL A 172 -21.23 10.88 12.61
CA VAL A 172 -20.32 11.88 13.18
C VAL A 172 -21.02 13.22 13.45
N GLN A 173 -22.08 13.55 12.70
CA GLN A 173 -22.88 14.77 12.89
C GLN A 173 -23.95 14.63 13.98
N LYS A 174 -24.52 13.42 14.15
CA LYS A 174 -25.48 13.09 15.21
C LYS A 174 -24.96 11.86 15.97
N PRO A 175 -23.94 12.03 16.83
CA PRO A 175 -23.25 10.90 17.44
C PRO A 175 -23.95 10.36 18.67
N LYS A 176 -25.00 11.03 19.17
CA LYS A 176 -25.69 10.63 20.40
C LYS A 176 -27.21 10.66 20.22
N HIS A 177 -27.86 9.60 20.68
CA HIS A 177 -29.31 9.55 20.88
C HIS A 177 -29.64 9.19 22.33
N GLU A 178 -30.69 9.82 22.87
CA GLU A 178 -31.19 9.55 24.22
C GLU A 178 -32.69 9.25 24.15
N TYR A 179 -33.11 8.24 24.89
CA TYR A 179 -34.49 7.78 24.97
C TYR A 179 -34.92 7.64 26.42
N VAL A 180 -36.22 7.78 26.65
CA VAL A 180 -36.83 7.54 27.96
C VAL A 180 -37.94 6.50 27.81
N VAL A 181 -37.90 5.52 28.69
CA VAL A 181 -38.96 4.55 28.95
C VAL A 181 -39.53 4.83 30.33
N THR A 182 -40.85 4.91 30.42
CA THR A 182 -41.55 5.18 31.66
C THR A 182 -42.41 3.98 32.04
N TYR A 183 -42.20 3.50 33.26
CA TYR A 183 -42.97 2.42 33.85
C TYR A 183 -44.17 2.96 34.61
N LEU A 184 -45.29 2.23 34.51
CA LEU A 184 -46.50 2.47 35.29
C LEU A 184 -46.87 1.20 36.08
N PRO A 185 -47.36 1.32 37.32
CA PRO A 185 -47.86 0.18 38.08
C PRO A 185 -48.94 -0.59 37.31
N ASN A 186 -48.87 -1.92 37.36
CA ASN A 186 -49.81 -2.79 36.69
C ASN A 186 -51.23 -2.58 37.21
N LYS A 187 -52.18 -2.25 36.32
CA LYS A 187 -53.59 -2.07 36.70
C LYS A 187 -54.24 -3.37 37.18
N LYS A 188 -53.84 -4.53 36.60
CA LYS A 188 -54.31 -5.88 36.94
C LYS A 188 -53.25 -6.92 36.59
N ASN A 189 -53.04 -7.90 37.48
CA ASN A 189 -52.19 -9.05 37.19
C ASN A 189 -52.85 -9.99 36.16
N ALA A 190 -52.12 -10.34 35.09
CA ALA A 190 -52.67 -11.18 34.03
C ALA A 190 -52.50 -12.68 34.31
N ARG A 191 -53.53 -13.48 34.05
CA ARG A 191 -53.49 -14.96 34.20
C ARG A 191 -52.69 -15.66 33.09
N ARG A 192 -52.45 -14.97 31.96
CA ARG A 192 -51.64 -15.42 30.82
C ARG A 192 -50.80 -14.25 30.33
N GLN A 193 -49.57 -14.55 29.99
CA GLN A 193 -48.53 -13.60 29.56
C GLN A 193 -48.09 -13.93 28.16
N LYS A 194 -47.52 -12.92 27.49
CA LYS A 194 -47.03 -13.02 26.13
C LYS A 194 -45.57 -12.62 26.06
N ALA A 195 -44.80 -13.33 25.25
CA ALA A 195 -43.43 -12.98 24.93
C ALA A 195 -43.13 -13.22 23.45
N GLU A 196 -42.11 -12.58 22.93
CA GLU A 196 -41.61 -12.73 21.56
C GLU A 196 -40.08 -12.57 21.56
N ILE A 197 -39.39 -13.39 20.77
CA ILE A 197 -37.97 -13.23 20.47
C ILE A 197 -37.84 -12.75 19.03
N LYS A 198 -37.11 -11.66 18.81
CA LYS A 198 -36.85 -11.08 17.49
C LYS A 198 -35.38 -11.16 17.14
N PHE A 199 -35.09 -11.62 15.93
CA PHE A 199 -33.75 -11.65 15.36
C PHE A 199 -33.61 -10.45 14.42
N ILE A 200 -32.72 -9.52 14.75
CA ILE A 200 -32.65 -8.21 14.12
C ILE A 200 -31.31 -8.03 13.42
N ASP A 201 -31.33 -7.69 12.13
CA ASP A 201 -30.17 -7.27 11.36
C ASP A 201 -29.85 -5.80 11.62
N ILE A 202 -28.81 -5.53 12.41
CA ILE A 202 -28.45 -4.15 12.69
C ILE A 202 -27.82 -3.47 11.48
N ASP A 203 -27.16 -4.20 10.56
CA ASP A 203 -26.49 -3.58 9.42
C ASP A 203 -27.49 -3.16 8.32
N ASP A 204 -28.68 -3.79 8.26
CA ASP A 204 -29.79 -3.41 7.40
C ASP A 204 -30.93 -2.68 8.14
N SER A 205 -30.58 -1.57 8.79
CA SER A 205 -31.56 -0.66 9.43
C SER A 205 -32.47 -1.32 10.47
N ASN A 206 -31.94 -2.28 11.25
CA ASN A 206 -32.70 -3.07 12.22
C ASN A 206 -33.85 -3.88 11.58
N GLN A 207 -33.65 -4.44 10.39
CA GLN A 207 -34.62 -5.33 9.74
C GLN A 207 -34.83 -6.60 10.58
N GLU A 208 -36.09 -7.02 10.73
CA GLU A 208 -36.41 -8.30 11.38
C GLU A 208 -36.14 -9.46 10.40
N LEU A 209 -35.24 -10.37 10.80
CA LEU A 209 -34.84 -11.54 10.03
C LEU A 209 -35.73 -12.75 10.32
N ALA A 210 -36.14 -12.88 11.58
CA ALA A 210 -36.98 -13.96 12.08
C ALA A 210 -37.63 -13.57 13.41
N SER A 211 -38.69 -14.30 13.79
CA SER A 211 -39.35 -14.17 15.09
C SER A 211 -39.77 -15.54 15.61
N SER A 212 -39.80 -15.71 16.93
CA SER A 212 -40.45 -16.86 17.59
C SER A 212 -41.97 -16.88 17.41
N GLY A 213 -42.55 -15.76 16.97
CA GLY A 213 -43.96 -15.47 17.14
C GLY A 213 -44.36 -15.30 18.61
N GLU A 214 -45.66 -15.21 18.87
CA GLU A 214 -46.21 -15.00 20.20
C GLU A 214 -46.14 -16.29 21.06
N LEU A 215 -45.24 -16.29 22.03
CA LEU A 215 -45.13 -17.30 23.08
C LEU A 215 -46.11 -16.97 24.22
N LYS A 216 -46.70 -18.00 24.84
CA LYS A 216 -47.70 -17.83 25.91
C LYS A 216 -47.36 -18.67 27.13
N GLY A 217 -47.52 -18.08 28.31
CA GLY A 217 -47.31 -18.80 29.56
C GLY A 217 -47.99 -18.17 30.77
N LYS A 218 -47.82 -18.80 31.93
CA LYS A 218 -48.25 -18.24 33.22
C LYS A 218 -47.19 -17.27 33.74
N PRO A 219 -47.57 -16.21 34.48
CA PRO A 219 -46.62 -15.32 35.14
C PRO A 219 -45.57 -16.07 35.95
N GLY A 220 -44.31 -15.63 35.86
CA GLY A 220 -43.16 -16.20 36.57
C GLY A 220 -42.73 -17.59 36.09
N LYS A 221 -43.34 -18.15 35.04
CA LYS A 221 -42.87 -19.41 34.43
C LYS A 221 -41.81 -19.14 33.38
N GLU A 222 -40.84 -20.04 33.29
CA GLU A 222 -39.81 -20.04 32.27
C GLU A 222 -40.41 -20.01 30.85
N ILE A 223 -39.79 -19.22 29.98
CA ILE A 223 -40.11 -19.17 28.56
C ILE A 223 -39.31 -20.27 27.89
N SER A 224 -39.98 -21.38 27.56
CA SER A 224 -39.34 -22.52 26.88
C SER A 224 -39.32 -22.29 25.37
N TYR A 225 -38.19 -21.81 24.86
CA TYR A 225 -37.90 -21.61 23.44
C TYR A 225 -36.41 -21.88 23.17
N SER A 226 -36.06 -22.33 21.97
CA SER A 226 -34.66 -22.54 21.56
C SER A 226 -34.35 -21.70 20.33
N THR A 227 -33.27 -20.93 20.40
CA THR A 227 -32.79 -20.06 19.32
C THR A 227 -31.79 -20.76 18.39
N THR A 228 -31.36 -21.98 18.74
CA THR A 228 -30.22 -22.67 18.14
C THR A 228 -30.36 -22.90 16.64
N GLU A 229 -31.53 -23.36 16.18
CA GLU A 229 -31.76 -23.66 14.75
C GLU A 229 -31.73 -22.39 13.91
N ILE A 230 -32.44 -21.34 14.34
CA ILE A 230 -32.47 -20.03 13.66
C ILE A 230 -31.07 -19.40 13.63
N LEU A 231 -30.35 -19.43 14.75
CA LEU A 231 -28.99 -18.87 14.81
C LEU A 231 -28.02 -19.63 13.91
N LYS A 232 -28.18 -20.96 13.78
CA LYS A 232 -27.39 -21.74 12.84
C LYS A 232 -27.68 -21.33 11.40
N GLU A 233 -28.96 -21.25 11.01
CA GLU A 233 -29.34 -20.81 9.66
C GLU A 233 -28.83 -19.39 9.33
N LEU A 234 -28.92 -18.46 10.28
CA LEU A 234 -28.41 -17.10 10.11
C LEU A 234 -26.88 -17.08 10.02
N THR A 235 -26.19 -17.90 10.83
CA THR A 235 -24.73 -18.06 10.74
C THR A 235 -24.31 -18.61 9.37
N ASP A 236 -25.02 -19.61 8.85
CA ASP A 236 -24.78 -20.19 7.53
C ASP A 236 -25.05 -19.18 6.40
N LYS A 237 -25.96 -18.22 6.62
CA LYS A 237 -26.21 -17.06 5.72
C LYS A 237 -25.17 -15.95 5.85
N GLY A 238 -24.22 -16.04 6.79
CA GLY A 238 -23.15 -15.08 6.96
C GLY A 238 -23.40 -14.02 8.04
N TYR A 239 -24.35 -14.22 8.94
CA TYR A 239 -24.55 -13.37 10.10
C TYR A 239 -23.69 -13.79 11.30
N GLU A 240 -23.43 -12.86 12.21
CA GLU A 240 -22.85 -13.11 13.53
C GLU A 240 -23.65 -12.40 14.62
N VAL A 241 -23.74 -13.02 15.80
CA VAL A 241 -24.50 -12.46 16.94
C VAL A 241 -23.71 -11.32 17.59
N VAL A 242 -24.37 -10.18 17.79
CA VAL A 242 -23.85 -9.00 18.49
C VAL A 242 -24.29 -9.00 19.95
N THR A 243 -25.60 -9.16 20.18
CA THR A 243 -26.19 -9.33 21.52
C THR A 243 -27.28 -10.39 21.48
N ASN A 244 -27.46 -11.11 22.59
CA ASN A 244 -28.56 -12.04 22.77
C ASN A 244 -29.18 -11.78 24.15
N ASP A 245 -30.31 -11.07 24.16
CA ASP A 245 -30.99 -10.71 25.40
C ASP A 245 -31.91 -11.83 25.92
N PHE A 246 -32.05 -12.95 25.19
CA PHE A 246 -32.90 -14.08 25.55
C PHE A 246 -32.13 -15.19 26.30
N ASP A 247 -31.06 -15.71 25.71
CA ASP A 247 -30.29 -16.84 26.25
C ASP A 247 -29.09 -16.38 27.08
N SER A 248 -29.34 -15.70 28.20
CA SER A 248 -28.26 -15.37 29.15
C SER A 248 -27.77 -16.61 29.90
N ASN A 249 -26.46 -16.70 30.17
CA ASN A 249 -25.85 -17.86 30.85
C ASN A 249 -26.32 -18.05 32.31
N ASP A 250 -26.87 -17.02 32.94
CA ASP A 250 -27.10 -17.00 34.40
C ASP A 250 -28.53 -17.38 34.79
N GLN A 251 -29.53 -17.04 33.97
CA GLN A 251 -30.91 -17.39 34.25
C GLN A 251 -31.76 -17.37 32.98
N LYS A 252 -32.61 -18.40 32.84
CA LYS A 252 -33.58 -18.42 31.75
C LYS A 252 -34.69 -17.40 31.98
N PRO A 253 -35.12 -16.67 30.94
CA PRO A 253 -36.15 -15.66 31.08
C PRO A 253 -37.49 -16.29 31.46
N VAL A 254 -38.24 -15.58 32.29
CA VAL A 254 -39.58 -15.96 32.71
C VAL A 254 -40.59 -14.96 32.17
N PHE A 255 -41.83 -15.42 31.96
CA PHE A 255 -42.95 -14.55 31.64
C PHE A 255 -43.17 -13.52 32.75
N GLY A 256 -43.35 -12.25 32.38
CA GLY A 256 -43.68 -11.15 33.29
C GLY A 256 -45.06 -11.27 33.97
N ASN A 257 -45.62 -10.16 34.44
CA ASN A 257 -46.95 -10.14 35.08
C ASN A 257 -47.92 -9.08 34.55
N SER A 258 -47.53 -8.32 33.52
CA SER A 258 -48.38 -7.31 32.89
C SER A 258 -49.32 -7.90 31.84
N ARG A 259 -50.57 -7.41 31.77
CA ARG A 259 -51.53 -7.85 30.75
C ARG A 259 -51.38 -7.12 29.41
N ASP A 260 -50.87 -5.90 29.48
CA ASP A 260 -50.88 -4.93 28.38
C ASP A 260 -49.49 -4.85 27.70
N TYR A 261 -48.61 -5.80 28.03
CA TYR A 261 -47.22 -5.85 27.62
C TYR A 261 -46.90 -7.20 26.96
N ILE A 262 -46.30 -7.15 25.77
CA ILE A 262 -45.65 -8.31 25.15
C ILE A 262 -44.16 -8.18 25.43
N GLN A 263 -43.64 -9.05 26.29
CA GLN A 263 -42.23 -9.05 26.65
C GLN A 263 -41.41 -9.43 25.41
N THR A 264 -40.64 -8.48 24.89
CA THR A 264 -39.82 -8.69 23.70
C THR A 264 -38.39 -8.95 24.11
N PHE A 265 -37.74 -9.93 23.48
CA PHE A 265 -36.31 -10.17 23.56
C PHE A 265 -35.71 -9.92 22.19
N ILE A 266 -34.54 -9.29 22.16
CA ILE A 266 -33.84 -8.98 20.91
C ILE A 266 -32.54 -9.77 20.87
N ILE A 267 -32.34 -10.42 19.72
CA ILE A 267 -31.07 -10.98 19.32
C ILE A 267 -30.59 -10.13 18.16
N ALA A 268 -29.63 -9.25 18.42
CA ALA A 268 -29.06 -8.39 17.41
C ALA A 268 -27.97 -9.18 16.68
N LEU A 269 -28.05 -9.21 15.35
CA LEU A 269 -27.06 -9.80 14.47
C LEU A 269 -26.50 -8.73 13.54
N ARG A 270 -25.29 -8.99 13.04
CA ARG A 270 -24.65 -8.17 12.01
C ARG A 270 -24.06 -9.04 10.92
N HIS A 271 -23.66 -8.43 9.82
CA HIS A 271 -23.00 -9.15 8.75
C HIS A 271 -21.59 -9.53 9.18
N LYS A 272 -21.27 -10.82 9.08
CA LYS A 272 -19.89 -11.29 9.22
C LYS A 272 -19.06 -10.73 8.07
N LYS A 273 -17.86 -10.26 8.40
CA LYS A 273 -16.87 -9.80 7.42
C LYS A 273 -15.77 -10.83 7.26
N GLN A 274 -15.26 -10.97 6.04
CA GLN A 274 -14.17 -11.91 5.77
C GLN A 274 -13.14 -11.30 4.82
N ALA A 275 -11.86 -11.64 5.03
CA ALA A 275 -10.79 -11.31 4.10
C ALA A 275 -10.89 -12.16 2.83
N VAL A 276 -10.71 -11.53 1.67
CA VAL A 276 -10.56 -12.20 0.38
C VAL A 276 -9.21 -11.83 -0.21
N ASN A 277 -8.38 -12.83 -0.49
CA ASN A 277 -7.01 -12.72 -1.01
C ASN A 277 -6.54 -14.07 -1.56
N SER A 278 -5.27 -14.18 -1.98
CA SER A 278 -4.72 -15.42 -2.54
C SER A 278 -4.75 -16.62 -1.58
N ASP A 279 -4.81 -16.42 -0.26
CA ASP A 279 -4.91 -17.48 0.75
C ASP A 279 -6.36 -17.78 1.16
N HIS A 280 -7.27 -16.83 0.92
CA HIS A 280 -8.70 -16.91 1.22
C HIS A 280 -9.52 -16.59 -0.02
N LEU A 281 -9.62 -17.58 -0.91
CA LEU A 281 -10.33 -17.44 -2.17
C LEU A 281 -11.85 -17.35 -1.98
N SER A 282 -12.50 -16.57 -2.82
CA SER A 282 -13.95 -16.51 -2.94
C SER A 282 -14.33 -16.66 -4.41
N SER A 283 -15.26 -17.57 -4.72
CA SER A 283 -15.77 -17.77 -6.08
C SER A 283 -16.58 -16.59 -6.60
N GLU A 284 -17.06 -15.72 -5.71
CA GLU A 284 -17.85 -14.53 -6.04
C GLU A 284 -16.98 -13.35 -6.50
N ILE A 285 -15.66 -13.39 -6.27
CA ILE A 285 -14.76 -12.25 -6.43
C ILE A 285 -13.67 -12.58 -7.47
N ASP A 286 -13.56 -11.74 -8.49
CA ASP A 286 -12.49 -11.83 -9.49
C ASP A 286 -11.12 -11.68 -8.83
N HIS A 287 -10.21 -12.64 -9.10
CA HIS A 287 -8.85 -12.63 -8.57
C HIS A 287 -8.08 -11.36 -8.94
N ARG A 288 -8.39 -10.74 -10.09
CA ARG A 288 -7.74 -9.51 -10.55
C ARG A 288 -7.96 -8.33 -9.61
N LEU A 289 -8.96 -8.41 -8.74
CA LEU A 289 -9.21 -7.40 -7.72
C LEU A 289 -8.22 -7.49 -6.56
N TYR A 290 -7.54 -8.61 -6.35
CA TYR A 290 -6.58 -8.79 -5.25
C TYR A 290 -5.21 -9.36 -5.67
N GLU A 291 -5.04 -9.70 -6.94
CA GLU A 291 -3.78 -10.13 -7.55
C GLU A 291 -3.64 -9.51 -8.95
N LYS A 292 -2.54 -8.82 -9.24
CA LYS A 292 -2.28 -8.26 -10.58
C LYS A 292 -0.80 -8.31 -10.94
N GLU A 293 -0.52 -8.42 -12.23
CA GLU A 293 0.85 -8.35 -12.75
C GLU A 293 1.25 -6.89 -12.99
N VAL A 294 2.54 -6.62 -12.81
CA VAL A 294 3.25 -5.42 -13.26
C VAL A 294 4.53 -5.82 -13.96
N HIS A 295 5.02 -4.96 -14.84
CA HIS A 295 6.13 -5.28 -15.73
C HIS A 295 7.26 -4.27 -15.63
N ARG A 296 8.50 -4.76 -15.72
CA ARG A 296 9.70 -3.97 -15.98
C ARG A 296 10.20 -4.27 -17.38
N ARG A 297 10.36 -3.24 -18.20
CA ARG A 297 10.85 -3.35 -19.57
C ARG A 297 12.19 -2.64 -19.72
N ILE A 298 13.17 -3.33 -20.27
CA ILE A 298 14.49 -2.79 -20.64
C ILE A 298 14.56 -2.74 -22.16
N THR A 299 14.65 -1.54 -22.70
CA THR A 299 14.72 -1.28 -24.15
C THR A 299 16.15 -0.93 -24.57
N PHE A 300 16.51 -1.21 -25.81
CA PHE A 300 17.86 -0.94 -26.34
C PHE A 300 17.83 0.02 -27.53
N SER A 301 18.75 0.98 -27.57
CA SER A 301 18.85 1.96 -28.67
C SER A 301 20.29 2.26 -29.08
N GLY A 302 20.47 2.98 -30.20
CA GLY A 302 21.78 3.45 -30.66
C GLY A 302 22.57 2.50 -31.57
N LEU A 303 21.94 1.43 -32.07
CA LEU A 303 22.58 0.36 -32.85
C LEU A 303 22.52 0.54 -34.38
N ASN A 304 22.35 1.77 -34.89
CA ASN A 304 22.33 2.13 -36.33
C ASN A 304 21.64 1.09 -37.25
N GLY A 305 20.38 0.76 -36.97
CA GLY A 305 19.56 -0.14 -37.80
C GLY A 305 19.56 -1.60 -37.36
N GLN A 306 20.44 -2.01 -36.44
CA GLN A 306 20.31 -3.25 -35.70
C GLN A 306 19.35 -3.05 -34.51
N GLN A 307 18.48 -4.03 -34.25
CA GLN A 307 17.50 -3.99 -33.18
C GLN A 307 17.71 -5.19 -32.25
N LEU A 308 17.71 -4.94 -30.94
CA LEU A 308 17.66 -5.98 -29.92
C LEU A 308 16.21 -6.11 -29.43
N ASP A 309 15.85 -7.32 -29.01
CA ASP A 309 14.58 -7.55 -28.33
C ASP A 309 14.59 -6.90 -26.94
N ASP A 310 13.47 -6.30 -26.56
CA ASP A 310 13.28 -5.78 -25.21
C ASP A 310 13.30 -6.92 -24.20
N ILE A 311 13.88 -6.67 -23.03
CA ILE A 311 13.81 -7.61 -21.90
C ILE A 311 12.64 -7.20 -21.02
N VAL A 312 11.68 -8.10 -20.83
CA VAL A 312 10.51 -7.89 -19.98
C VAL A 312 10.58 -8.83 -18.78
N GLN A 313 10.51 -8.26 -17.58
CA GLN A 313 10.36 -9.00 -16.33
C GLN A 313 8.95 -8.73 -15.79
N THR A 314 8.31 -9.74 -15.22
CA THR A 314 6.97 -9.65 -14.62
C THR A 314 7.05 -9.94 -13.14
N ALA A 315 6.31 -9.20 -12.34
CA ALA A 315 6.12 -9.46 -10.92
C ALA A 315 4.63 -9.37 -10.55
N VAL A 316 4.26 -10.01 -9.43
CA VAL A 316 2.89 -10.01 -8.95
C VAL A 316 2.74 -9.09 -7.75
N LEU A 317 1.73 -8.22 -7.82
CA LEU A 317 1.22 -7.46 -6.69
C LEU A 317 0.01 -8.18 -6.11
N LYS A 318 -0.05 -8.20 -4.78
CA LYS A 318 -1.16 -8.77 -4.03
C LYS A 318 -1.72 -7.75 -3.05
N ARG A 319 -2.99 -7.92 -2.71
CA ARG A 319 -3.64 -7.22 -1.59
C ARG A 319 -4.72 -8.09 -0.97
N SER A 320 -5.29 -7.62 0.11
CA SER A 320 -6.47 -8.20 0.73
C SER A 320 -7.67 -7.27 0.59
N LEU A 321 -8.87 -7.85 0.47
CA LEU A 321 -10.15 -7.14 0.38
C LEU A 321 -11.05 -7.58 1.54
N THR A 322 -11.97 -6.70 1.97
CA THR A 322 -13.02 -7.06 2.92
C THR A 322 -14.30 -7.40 2.17
N MET A 323 -14.83 -8.61 2.38
CA MET A 323 -16.10 -9.06 1.83
C MET A 323 -17.16 -9.15 2.93
N ASP A 324 -18.36 -8.67 2.61
CA ASP A 324 -19.56 -8.83 3.42
C ASP A 324 -20.20 -10.19 3.11
N MET A 325 -20.35 -11.04 4.13
CA MET A 325 -20.76 -12.44 3.92
C MET A 325 -22.25 -12.62 3.65
N VAL A 326 -23.09 -11.63 3.92
CA VAL A 326 -24.53 -11.67 3.64
C VAL A 326 -24.79 -11.17 2.23
N THR A 327 -24.29 -9.98 1.89
CA THR A 327 -24.52 -9.32 0.59
C THR A 327 -23.58 -9.80 -0.51
N LYS A 328 -22.51 -10.50 -0.16
CA LYS A 328 -21.43 -10.97 -1.05
C LYS A 328 -20.68 -9.84 -1.78
N LYS A 329 -20.72 -8.61 -1.26
CA LYS A 329 -20.06 -7.45 -1.87
C LYS A 329 -18.71 -7.14 -1.22
N ILE A 330 -17.79 -6.60 -2.01
CA ILE A 330 -16.56 -5.98 -1.48
C ILE A 330 -16.92 -4.64 -0.87
N ILE A 331 -16.50 -4.44 0.37
CA ILE A 331 -16.67 -3.20 1.12
C ILE A 331 -15.31 -2.66 1.57
N PRO A 332 -15.15 -1.33 1.73
CA PRO A 332 -14.05 -0.79 2.50
C PRO A 332 -14.12 -1.35 3.93
N GLY A 333 -12.98 -1.77 4.50
CA GLY A 333 -13.05 -2.38 5.81
C GLY A 333 -11.74 -2.89 6.36
N GLU A 334 -11.88 -3.60 7.47
CA GLU A 334 -10.83 -4.08 8.36
C GLU A 334 -9.71 -4.86 7.66
N TYR A 335 -10.04 -5.63 6.62
CA TYR A 335 -9.11 -6.50 5.91
C TYR A 335 -8.59 -5.91 4.60
N THR A 336 -9.02 -4.71 4.22
CA THR A 336 -8.64 -4.12 2.94
C THR A 336 -7.24 -3.51 3.03
N SER A 337 -6.29 -4.02 2.24
CA SER A 337 -4.89 -3.55 2.22
C SER A 337 -4.55 -2.78 0.94
N GLN A 338 -3.43 -2.05 0.96
CA GLN A 338 -2.81 -1.53 -0.26
C GLN A 338 -2.19 -2.69 -1.06
N TRP A 339 -1.92 -2.43 -2.34
CA TRP A 339 -1.12 -3.32 -3.18
C TRP A 339 0.31 -3.38 -2.68
N GLN A 340 0.86 -4.59 -2.62
CA GLN A 340 2.23 -4.84 -2.21
C GLN A 340 2.79 -6.06 -2.92
N SER A 341 4.11 -6.12 -3.07
CA SER A 341 4.82 -7.31 -3.52
C SER A 341 6.00 -7.56 -2.59
N THR A 342 6.35 -8.83 -2.42
CA THR A 342 7.61 -9.24 -1.78
C THR A 342 8.69 -9.55 -2.80
N GLU A 343 8.38 -9.43 -4.10
CA GLU A 343 9.30 -9.71 -5.19
C GLU A 343 10.22 -8.51 -5.47
N THR A 344 11.35 -8.80 -6.10
CA THR A 344 12.26 -7.82 -6.67
C THR A 344 12.53 -8.19 -8.11
N TYR A 345 12.62 -7.19 -8.98
CA TYR A 345 13.11 -7.41 -10.33
C TYR A 345 14.60 -7.74 -10.25
N PRO A 346 15.07 -8.90 -10.76
CA PRO A 346 16.47 -9.25 -10.70
C PRO A 346 17.29 -8.38 -11.66
N SER A 347 18.60 -8.33 -11.44
CA SER A 347 19.50 -7.63 -12.33
C SER A 347 19.60 -8.33 -13.70
N VAL A 348 19.88 -7.55 -14.74
CA VAL A 348 19.92 -8.01 -16.12
C VAL A 348 21.24 -7.58 -16.76
N ALA A 349 22.07 -8.55 -17.12
CA ALA A 349 23.29 -8.29 -17.86
C ALA A 349 22.96 -7.66 -19.22
N VAL A 350 23.65 -6.57 -19.56
CA VAL A 350 23.44 -5.90 -20.84
C VAL A 350 24.11 -6.71 -21.96
N PRO A 351 23.42 -6.99 -23.08
CA PRO A 351 24.00 -7.75 -24.18
C PRO A 351 25.28 -7.15 -24.74
N VAL A 352 26.27 -7.97 -25.07
CA VAL A 352 27.44 -7.53 -25.83
C VAL A 352 27.06 -7.46 -27.30
N VAL A 353 27.23 -6.29 -27.92
CA VAL A 353 26.99 -6.08 -29.35
C VAL A 353 28.29 -5.72 -30.04
N ALA A 354 28.69 -6.52 -31.03
CA ALA A 354 29.94 -6.34 -31.74
C ALA A 354 30.00 -4.96 -32.44
N GLY A 355 31.09 -4.22 -32.23
CA GLY A 355 31.30 -2.90 -32.82
C GLY A 355 30.59 -1.76 -32.07
N TYR A 356 29.94 -2.05 -30.95
CA TYR A 356 29.29 -1.07 -30.09
C TYR A 356 29.68 -1.27 -28.63
N HIS A 357 29.64 -0.19 -27.85
CA HIS A 357 29.76 -0.22 -26.40
C HIS A 357 28.58 0.51 -25.77
N THR A 358 28.40 0.30 -24.47
CA THR A 358 27.41 0.98 -23.64
C THR A 358 28.11 1.49 -22.37
N LYS A 359 27.48 2.40 -21.66
CA LYS A 359 27.96 2.82 -20.33
C LYS A 359 27.49 1.87 -19.23
N THR A 360 26.45 1.08 -19.50
CA THR A 360 25.79 0.22 -18.52
C THR A 360 26.16 -1.23 -18.77
N LYS A 361 26.89 -1.84 -17.82
CA LYS A 361 27.22 -3.27 -17.88
C LYS A 361 26.02 -4.17 -17.55
N GLU A 362 25.21 -3.72 -16.61
CA GLU A 362 24.09 -4.45 -16.04
C GLU A 362 23.03 -3.46 -15.60
N VAL A 363 21.77 -3.76 -15.90
CA VAL A 363 20.62 -3.05 -15.34
C VAL A 363 20.33 -3.69 -13.98
N VAL A 364 20.51 -2.93 -12.90
CA VAL A 364 20.49 -3.49 -11.54
C VAL A 364 19.11 -3.93 -11.08
N ALA A 365 19.08 -4.76 -10.05
CA ALA A 365 17.83 -5.18 -9.41
C ALA A 365 17.10 -3.97 -8.78
N CYS A 366 15.78 -3.97 -8.83
CA CYS A 366 14.97 -2.92 -8.21
C CYS A 366 13.69 -3.51 -7.57
N PRO A 367 13.12 -2.85 -6.55
CA PRO A 367 11.89 -3.31 -5.92
C PRO A 367 10.70 -3.16 -6.86
N VAL A 368 9.72 -4.05 -6.70
CA VAL A 368 8.46 -3.99 -7.44
C VAL A 368 7.58 -2.87 -6.87
N ILE A 369 7.05 -2.03 -7.76
CA ILE A 369 6.11 -0.96 -7.44
C ILE A 369 4.78 -1.19 -8.16
N GLU A 370 3.75 -0.41 -7.82
CA GLU A 370 2.40 -0.57 -8.39
C GLU A 370 2.29 -0.24 -9.90
N LYS A 371 3.37 0.23 -10.53
CA LYS A 371 3.38 0.69 -11.91
C LYS A 371 4.42 -0.06 -12.72
N ASP A 372 4.15 -0.17 -14.02
CA ASP A 372 5.15 -0.61 -14.97
C ASP A 372 6.32 0.37 -15.02
N ILE A 373 7.53 -0.18 -15.18
CA ILE A 373 8.78 0.58 -15.29
C ILE A 373 9.37 0.33 -16.69
N SER A 374 9.90 1.39 -17.31
CA SER A 374 10.67 1.29 -18.56
C SER A 374 12.03 1.94 -18.37
N GLU A 375 13.09 1.23 -18.71
CA GLU A 375 14.48 1.69 -18.67
C GLU A 375 15.12 1.51 -20.05
N GLU A 376 15.94 2.47 -20.46
CA GLU A 376 16.61 2.43 -21.77
C GLU A 376 18.12 2.25 -21.58
N VAL A 377 18.69 1.28 -22.31
CA VAL A 377 20.13 1.09 -22.43
C VAL A 377 20.59 1.55 -23.80
N LYS A 378 21.43 2.58 -23.82
CA LYS A 378 21.92 3.20 -25.05
C LYS A 378 23.31 2.69 -25.44
N TYR A 379 23.43 2.23 -26.67
CA TYR A 379 24.69 1.86 -27.29
C TYR A 379 25.29 3.01 -28.11
N TYR A 380 26.60 2.94 -28.26
CA TYR A 380 27.43 3.87 -29.02
C TYR A 380 28.38 3.06 -29.90
N ALA A 381 28.58 3.49 -31.14
CA ALA A 381 29.53 2.82 -32.02
C ALA A 381 30.95 2.94 -31.45
N ASN A 382 31.73 1.86 -31.55
CA ASN A 382 33.13 1.89 -31.19
C ASN A 382 33.93 2.71 -32.21
N GLY A 383 34.97 3.38 -31.72
CA GLY A 383 35.97 4.04 -32.54
C GLY A 383 36.87 3.07 -33.30
N TYR A 384 37.95 3.60 -33.88
CA TYR A 384 38.85 2.87 -34.76
C TYR A 384 40.29 2.87 -34.25
N LEU A 385 40.98 1.73 -34.45
CA LEU A 385 42.43 1.68 -34.49
C LEU A 385 42.90 2.26 -35.83
N ILE A 386 43.80 3.25 -35.76
CA ILE A 386 44.44 3.91 -36.90
C ILE A 386 45.94 3.56 -36.84
N PRO A 387 46.46 2.71 -37.74
CA PRO A 387 47.89 2.37 -37.78
C PRO A 387 48.73 3.56 -38.26
N VAL A 388 49.75 3.93 -37.49
CA VAL A 388 50.70 5.00 -37.85
C VAL A 388 52.15 4.52 -37.74
N ASP A 389 53.07 5.22 -38.41
CA ASP A 389 54.51 5.02 -38.23
C ASP A 389 55.02 5.63 -36.91
N ALA A 390 56.32 5.48 -36.63
CA ALA A 390 56.96 6.03 -35.43
C ALA A 390 56.92 7.57 -35.35
N ASN A 391 56.63 8.26 -36.46
CA ASN A 391 56.51 9.71 -36.57
C ASN A 391 55.04 10.17 -36.64
N HIS A 392 54.08 9.29 -36.36
CA HIS A 392 52.63 9.54 -36.44
C HIS A 392 52.09 9.80 -37.86
N ASN A 393 52.79 9.39 -38.91
CA ASN A 393 52.23 9.41 -40.26
C ASN A 393 51.34 8.19 -40.48
N LYS A 394 50.18 8.38 -41.12
CA LYS A 394 49.27 7.28 -41.47
C LYS A 394 49.92 6.30 -42.42
N LEU A 395 49.74 5.01 -42.14
CA LEU A 395 50.20 3.93 -43.00
C LEU A 395 49.15 3.68 -44.10
N SER A 396 49.36 4.25 -45.28
CA SER A 396 48.41 4.23 -46.41
C SER A 396 47.99 2.83 -46.87
N GLU A 397 48.83 1.82 -46.63
CA GLU A 397 48.61 0.44 -47.04
C GLU A 397 47.76 -0.37 -46.04
N ILE A 398 47.44 0.21 -44.87
CA ILE A 398 46.70 -0.48 -43.81
C ILE A 398 45.44 0.32 -43.45
N ASP A 399 44.29 -0.24 -43.80
CA ASP A 399 43.00 0.34 -43.43
C ASP A 399 42.83 0.40 -41.91
N LYS A 400 42.17 1.47 -41.44
CA LYS A 400 41.71 1.54 -40.06
C LYS A 400 40.76 0.37 -39.75
N LYS A 401 40.84 -0.16 -38.53
CA LYS A 401 39.98 -1.27 -38.07
C LYS A 401 39.16 -0.81 -36.87
N GLN A 402 37.86 -1.11 -36.86
CA GLN A 402 37.02 -0.77 -35.73
C GLN A 402 37.46 -1.54 -34.47
N LEU A 403 37.39 -0.89 -33.30
CA LEU A 403 37.66 -1.57 -32.04
C LEU A 403 36.64 -2.67 -31.77
N ILE A 404 37.12 -3.80 -31.24
CA ILE A 404 36.28 -4.96 -30.94
C ILE A 404 35.69 -4.80 -29.55
N THR A 405 34.38 -4.93 -29.41
CA THR A 405 33.73 -4.95 -28.09
C THR A 405 34.23 -6.14 -27.28
N ASN A 406 34.54 -5.93 -26.01
CA ASN A 406 34.97 -7.02 -25.13
C ASN A 406 33.84 -8.05 -24.99
N SER A 407 34.17 -9.33 -25.14
CA SER A 407 33.20 -10.42 -25.21
C SER A 407 32.43 -10.69 -23.91
N ILE A 408 32.88 -10.13 -22.78
CA ILE A 408 32.27 -10.33 -21.45
C ILE A 408 31.93 -9.01 -20.75
N ASP A 409 32.28 -7.87 -21.35
CA ASP A 409 32.06 -6.54 -20.77
C ASP A 409 31.65 -5.53 -21.86
N PRO A 410 30.35 -5.25 -22.01
CA PRO A 410 29.86 -4.38 -23.07
C PRO A 410 30.26 -2.90 -22.88
N THR A 411 30.90 -2.57 -21.75
CA THR A 411 31.45 -1.24 -21.45
C THR A 411 32.89 -1.05 -21.93
N LYS A 412 33.53 -2.12 -22.42
CA LYS A 412 34.95 -2.12 -22.80
C LYS A 412 35.14 -2.53 -24.24
N ALA A 413 36.23 -2.06 -24.82
CA ALA A 413 36.71 -2.50 -26.12
C ALA A 413 38.18 -2.93 -26.06
N ILE A 414 38.58 -3.71 -27.05
CA ILE A 414 39.94 -4.20 -27.25
C ILE A 414 40.41 -3.86 -28.67
N PHE A 415 41.72 -3.75 -28.85
CA PHE A 415 42.28 -3.54 -30.17
C PHE A 415 42.12 -4.78 -31.05
N PRO A 416 41.69 -4.63 -32.31
CA PRO A 416 41.71 -5.72 -33.27
C PRO A 416 43.15 -6.13 -33.59
N LYS A 417 43.36 -7.41 -33.85
CA LYS A 417 44.65 -7.89 -34.36
C LYS A 417 44.81 -7.43 -35.81
N LEU A 418 45.91 -6.77 -36.13
CA LEU A 418 46.30 -6.48 -37.51
C LEU A 418 47.09 -7.67 -38.05
N GLU A 419 46.62 -8.24 -39.16
CA GLU A 419 47.34 -9.26 -39.91
C GLU A 419 47.58 -8.74 -41.32
N LEU A 420 48.84 -8.76 -41.76
CA LEU A 420 49.27 -8.38 -43.11
C LEU A 420 50.04 -9.55 -43.70
N GLU A 421 49.80 -9.84 -44.98
CA GLU A 421 50.55 -10.88 -45.68
C GLU A 421 52.04 -10.50 -45.71
N ASN A 422 52.89 -11.41 -45.22
CA ASN A 422 54.36 -11.29 -45.23
C ASN A 422 54.95 -10.13 -44.40
N VAL A 423 54.20 -9.53 -43.46
CA VAL A 423 54.70 -8.45 -42.59
C VAL A 423 54.36 -8.71 -41.13
N VAL A 424 55.37 -8.71 -40.25
CA VAL A 424 55.17 -8.75 -38.80
C VAL A 424 55.15 -7.32 -38.27
N LEU A 425 53.98 -6.88 -37.79
CA LEU A 425 53.82 -5.60 -37.11
C LEU A 425 54.01 -5.77 -35.60
N LYS A 426 54.86 -4.93 -35.01
CA LYS A 426 55.00 -4.83 -33.55
C LYS A 426 54.63 -3.42 -33.09
N PRO A 427 53.66 -3.27 -32.17
CA PRO A 427 53.35 -1.95 -31.60
C PRO A 427 54.56 -1.45 -30.80
N ILE A 428 54.91 -0.19 -31.01
CA ILE A 428 56.10 0.44 -30.41
C ILE A 428 55.85 0.77 -28.93
N LYS A 429 54.58 0.99 -28.58
CA LYS A 429 54.15 1.35 -27.25
C LYS A 429 52.78 0.76 -26.97
N GLU A 430 52.56 0.35 -25.73
CA GLU A 430 51.24 -0.03 -25.26
C GLU A 430 50.34 1.21 -25.19
N VAL A 431 49.27 1.22 -25.98
CA VAL A 431 48.20 2.22 -25.94
C VAL A 431 47.05 1.60 -25.13
N LYS A 432 46.48 2.36 -24.20
CA LYS A 432 45.30 1.91 -23.42
C LYS A 432 44.04 2.51 -24.01
N ILE A 433 42.98 1.71 -24.08
CA ILE A 433 41.65 2.16 -24.47
C ILE A 433 40.95 2.66 -23.21
N GLU A 434 40.85 3.98 -23.07
CA GLU A 434 40.14 4.65 -21.98
C GLU A 434 38.68 4.96 -22.34
N ASP A 435 38.40 5.21 -23.61
CA ASP A 435 37.07 5.49 -24.17
C ASP A 435 36.88 4.65 -25.43
N PRO A 436 36.02 3.61 -25.40
CA PRO A 436 35.73 2.78 -26.57
C PRO A 436 35.17 3.54 -27.78
N GLY A 437 34.60 4.73 -27.60
CA GLY A 437 34.05 5.56 -28.68
C GLY A 437 35.10 6.38 -29.44
N ARG A 438 36.34 6.44 -28.93
CA ARG A 438 37.41 7.26 -29.50
C ARG A 438 38.24 6.52 -30.55
N ASP A 439 38.74 7.26 -31.54
CA ASP A 439 39.76 6.77 -32.47
C ASP A 439 41.16 6.82 -31.85
N TYR A 440 41.95 5.77 -32.04
CA TYR A 440 43.27 5.61 -31.45
C TYR A 440 44.34 5.42 -32.53
N GLU A 441 45.31 6.31 -32.56
CA GLU A 441 46.53 6.13 -33.34
C GLU A 441 47.48 5.19 -32.60
N VAL A 442 47.85 4.08 -33.23
CA VAL A 442 48.77 3.08 -32.66
C VAL A 442 50.02 3.01 -33.53
N PRO A 443 51.20 3.38 -33.01
CA PRO A 443 52.44 3.37 -33.77
C PRO A 443 53.00 1.95 -33.91
N TYR A 444 53.37 1.57 -35.13
CA TYR A 444 53.94 0.27 -35.46
C TYR A 444 55.32 0.38 -36.11
N LEU A 445 56.18 -0.61 -35.85
CA LEU A 445 57.40 -0.86 -36.64
C LEU A 445 57.16 -1.99 -37.63
N PHE A 446 57.65 -1.79 -38.85
CA PHE A 446 57.84 -2.87 -39.81
C PHE A 446 59.09 -3.66 -39.41
N SER A 447 58.95 -4.93 -39.01
CA SER A 447 60.10 -5.83 -38.97
C SER A 447 60.11 -6.66 -40.26
N SER A 448 61.23 -6.60 -40.98
CA SER A 448 61.51 -7.43 -42.16
C SER A 448 61.71 -8.90 -41.78
#